data_AF-A0A960QLK7-F1
#
_entry.id   AF-A0A960QLK7-F1
#
_cell.length_a   1.000
_cell.length_b   1.000
_cell.length_c   1.000
_cell.angle_alpha   90.00
_cell.angle_beta   90.00
_cell.angle_gamma   90.00
#
_symmetry.space_group_name_H-M   'P 1'
#
loop_
_entity.id
_entity.type
_entity.pdbx_description
1 polymer ?
#
loop_
_entity_poly.entity_id
_entity_poly.type
_entity_poly.pdbx_seq_one_letter_code
_entity_poly.pdbx_strand_id
1 'polypeptide(L)'
;MEAELMMGYGKFGAAAALAFAAMGSALGTGLAGASAVGAWKRCFAQSKAAPFILVTFVGAPLSQTIYGMILMNSIVAAVAETPTNWPAMIGAGVFGGIAMGMSAWFQGRAGAGAADALGETGKGFGNYLMVLGVIETVALFVMVFITAAIK
;
A
#
# COMPACT_ATOMS: atom_id res chain seq x y z
N MET A 1 13.39 -17.18 -28.11
CA MET A 1 12.37 -16.13 -27.85
C MET A 1 13.00 -14.81 -28.22
N GLU A 2 12.29 -13.95 -28.96
CA GLU A 2 12.83 -12.65 -29.38
C GLU A 2 13.07 -11.75 -28.16
N ALA A 3 14.17 -10.97 -28.17
CA ALA A 3 14.57 -10.12 -27.04
C ALA A 3 13.47 -9.11 -26.66
N GLU A 4 12.72 -8.63 -27.64
CA GLU A 4 11.59 -7.73 -27.44
C GLU A 4 10.48 -8.36 -26.58
N LEU A 5 10.19 -9.66 -26.80
CA LEU A 5 9.17 -10.38 -26.03
C LEU A 5 9.61 -10.58 -24.57
N MET A 6 10.88 -10.87 -24.32
CA MET A 6 11.44 -10.96 -22.96
C MET A 6 11.31 -9.64 -22.21
N MET A 7 11.68 -8.54 -22.85
CA MET A 7 11.52 -7.20 -22.25
C MET A 7 10.06 -6.85 -22.00
N GLY A 8 9.16 -7.22 -22.91
CA GLY A 8 7.72 -7.05 -22.74
C GLY A 8 7.18 -7.74 -21.49
N TYR A 9 7.58 -8.99 -21.26
CA TYR A 9 7.20 -9.75 -20.07
C TYR A 9 7.77 -9.17 -18.78
N GLY A 10 9.02 -8.71 -18.77
CA GLY A 10 9.57 -8.04 -17.59
C GLY A 10 8.86 -6.72 -17.27
N LYS A 11 8.51 -5.93 -18.30
CA LYS A 11 7.69 -4.71 -18.13
C LYS A 11 6.27 -5.01 -17.64
N PHE A 12 5.69 -6.15 -18.01
CA PHE A 12 4.45 -6.62 -17.42
C PHE A 12 4.58 -6.85 -15.91
N GLY A 13 5.68 -7.45 -15.45
CA GLY A 13 6.01 -7.55 -14.03
C GLY A 13 6.09 -6.19 -13.34
N ALA A 14 6.77 -5.22 -13.97
CA ALA A 14 6.84 -3.85 -13.44
C ALA A 14 5.45 -3.22 -13.28
N ALA A 15 4.59 -3.33 -14.30
CA ALA A 15 3.21 -2.82 -14.24
C ALA A 15 2.38 -3.52 -13.14
N ALA A 16 2.55 -4.84 -12.99
CA ALA A 16 1.88 -5.62 -11.95
C ALA A 16 2.27 -5.16 -10.53
N ALA A 17 3.55 -4.85 -10.30
CA ALA A 17 4.05 -4.34 -9.01
C ALA A 17 3.26 -3.11 -8.55
N LEU A 18 3.15 -2.10 -9.44
CA LEU A 18 2.44 -0.87 -9.15
C LEU A 18 0.93 -1.11 -9.04
N ALA A 19 0.35 -1.85 -9.99
CA ALA A 19 -1.10 -2.04 -10.05
C ALA A 19 -1.65 -2.72 -8.80
N PHE A 20 -1.08 -3.85 -8.38
CA PHE A 20 -1.58 -4.58 -7.23
C PHE A 20 -1.35 -3.84 -5.90
N ALA A 21 -0.22 -3.14 -5.78
CA ALA A 21 0.04 -2.32 -4.60
C ALA A 21 -0.97 -1.16 -4.53
N ALA A 22 -1.22 -0.47 -5.64
CA ALA A 22 -2.18 0.62 -5.75
C ALA A 22 -3.64 0.17 -5.51
N MET A 23 -4.02 -1.04 -5.96
CA MET A 23 -5.32 -1.64 -5.64
C MET A 23 -5.50 -1.77 -4.12
N GLY A 24 -4.48 -2.27 -3.43
CA GLY A 24 -4.47 -2.34 -1.97
C GLY A 24 -4.64 -0.98 -1.30
N SER A 25 -3.88 0.03 -1.77
CA SER A 25 -3.99 1.41 -1.29
C SER A 25 -5.39 1.98 -1.50
N ALA A 26 -6.00 1.74 -2.65
CA ALA A 26 -7.36 2.19 -2.97
C ALA A 26 -8.41 1.55 -2.04
N LEU A 27 -8.29 0.23 -1.79
CA LEU A 27 -9.16 -0.48 -0.85
C LEU A 27 -8.96 0.03 0.58
N GLY A 28 -7.70 0.17 1.02
CA GLY A 28 -7.35 0.61 2.36
C GLY A 28 -7.81 2.04 2.64
N THR A 29 -7.48 2.99 1.74
CA THR A 29 -7.89 4.38 1.88
C THR A 29 -9.41 4.54 1.82
N GLY A 30 -10.09 3.74 1.00
CA GLY A 30 -11.55 3.71 0.92
C GLY A 30 -12.21 3.29 2.24
N LEU A 31 -11.70 2.23 2.89
CA LEU A 31 -12.22 1.74 4.17
C LEU A 31 -12.00 2.75 5.31
N ALA A 32 -10.77 3.25 5.44
CA ALA A 32 -10.44 4.25 6.45
C ALA A 32 -11.20 5.55 6.21
N GLY A 33 -11.34 5.97 4.94
CA GLY A 33 -12.05 7.17 4.51
C GLY A 33 -13.53 7.11 4.87
N ALA A 34 -14.22 6.01 4.58
CA ALA A 34 -15.62 5.82 4.95
C ALA A 34 -15.84 5.95 6.47
N SER A 35 -14.91 5.43 7.26
CA SER A 35 -14.97 5.51 8.73
C SER A 35 -14.66 6.91 9.26
N ALA A 36 -13.69 7.61 8.67
CA ALA A 36 -13.39 9.01 9.00
C ALA A 36 -14.59 9.93 8.70
N VAL A 37 -15.26 9.74 7.55
CA VAL A 37 -16.51 10.46 7.21
C VAL A 37 -17.60 10.16 8.24
N GLY A 38 -17.75 8.90 8.65
CA GLY A 38 -18.70 8.52 9.71
C GLY A 38 -18.38 9.18 11.05
N ALA A 39 -17.11 9.22 11.44
CA ALA A 39 -16.65 9.89 12.66
C ALA A 39 -16.93 11.39 12.63
N TRP A 40 -16.58 12.09 11.54
CA TRP A 40 -16.89 13.52 11.38
C TRP A 40 -18.39 13.80 11.41
N LYS A 41 -19.20 12.98 10.73
CA LYS A 41 -20.67 13.09 10.79
C LYS A 41 -21.19 13.06 12.23
N ARG A 42 -20.70 12.12 13.06
CA ARG A 42 -21.08 12.04 14.49
C ARG A 42 -20.64 13.27 15.27
N CYS A 43 -19.42 13.76 15.05
CA CYS A 43 -18.94 14.98 15.69
C CYS A 43 -19.86 16.17 15.36
N PHE A 44 -20.18 16.38 14.09
CA PHE A 44 -21.07 17.46 13.65
C PHE A 44 -22.48 17.34 14.22
N ALA A 45 -23.06 16.15 14.22
CA ALA A 45 -24.39 15.90 14.79
C ALA A 45 -24.45 16.17 16.30
N GLN A 46 -23.32 16.05 17.01
CA GLN A 46 -23.20 16.30 18.45
C GLN A 46 -22.65 17.69 18.76
N SER A 47 -22.52 18.58 17.77
CA SER A 47 -21.89 19.90 17.93
C SER A 47 -20.48 19.86 18.53
N LYS A 48 -19.73 18.78 18.27
CA LYS A 48 -18.34 18.60 18.65
C LYS A 48 -17.41 18.98 17.49
N ALA A 49 -16.20 19.43 17.81
CA ALA A 49 -15.17 19.67 16.80
C ALA A 49 -14.83 18.38 16.05
N ALA A 50 -14.82 18.44 14.72
CA ALA A 50 -14.46 17.32 13.85
C ALA A 50 -12.93 17.26 13.70
N PRO A 51 -12.25 16.21 14.18
CA PRO A 51 -10.80 16.17 14.19
C PRO A 51 -10.23 15.94 12.79
N PHE A 52 -9.52 16.92 12.22
CA PHE A 52 -8.89 16.79 10.90
C PHE A 52 -7.85 15.65 10.85
N ILE A 53 -7.20 15.36 11.98
CA ILE A 53 -6.16 14.33 12.11
C ILE A 53 -6.62 12.92 11.70
N LEU A 54 -7.93 12.64 11.61
CA LEU A 54 -8.43 11.36 11.08
C LEU A 54 -7.96 11.10 9.64
N VAL A 55 -7.63 12.15 8.87
CA VAL A 55 -7.08 12.02 7.51
C VAL A 55 -5.76 11.25 7.50
N THR A 56 -4.99 11.26 8.59
CA THR A 56 -3.75 10.48 8.69
C THR A 56 -4.01 8.98 8.55
N PHE A 57 -5.12 8.48 9.12
CA PHE A 57 -5.50 7.07 8.99
C PHE A 57 -6.00 6.73 7.58
N VAL A 58 -6.60 7.70 6.88
CA VAL A 58 -7.04 7.57 5.49
C VAL A 58 -5.84 7.53 4.54
N GLY A 59 -4.82 8.34 4.82
CA GLY A 59 -3.63 8.46 3.98
C GLY A 59 -2.60 7.35 4.17
N ALA A 60 -2.57 6.69 5.33
CA ALA A 60 -1.56 5.68 5.64
C ALA A 60 -1.41 4.57 4.56
N PRO A 61 -2.50 3.99 4.00
CA PRO A 61 -2.42 2.95 2.97
C PRO A 61 -1.76 3.39 1.66
N LEU A 62 -1.56 4.69 1.42
CA LEU A 62 -0.94 5.19 0.19
C LEU A 62 0.56 4.86 0.10
N SER A 63 1.22 4.53 1.22
CA SER A 63 2.64 4.18 1.23
C SER A 63 2.93 2.97 0.33
N GLN A 64 2.02 2.00 0.26
CA GLN A 64 2.18 0.83 -0.61
C GLN A 64 2.16 1.18 -2.11
N THR A 65 1.43 2.21 -2.55
CA THR A 65 1.55 2.68 -3.95
C THR A 65 2.95 3.19 -4.24
N ILE A 66 3.56 3.91 -3.29
CA ILE A 66 4.92 4.42 -3.41
C ILE A 66 5.92 3.25 -3.45
N TYR A 67 5.76 2.26 -2.57
CA TYR A 67 6.59 1.05 -2.59
C TYR A 67 6.43 0.22 -3.87
N GLY A 68 5.21 0.13 -4.40
CA GLY A 68 4.91 -0.47 -5.70
C GLY A 68 5.62 0.24 -6.85
N MET A 69 5.68 1.57 -6.84
CA MET A 69 6.45 2.36 -7.81
C MET A 69 7.96 2.12 -7.67
N ILE A 70 8.49 2.02 -6.45
CA ILE A 70 9.91 1.71 -6.22
C ILE A 70 10.27 0.33 -6.77
N LEU A 71 9.43 -0.68 -6.51
CA LEU A 71 9.60 -2.03 -7.06
C LEU A 71 9.48 -2.04 -8.59
N MET A 72 8.49 -1.34 -9.15
CA MET A 72 8.33 -1.17 -10.60
C MET A 72 9.61 -0.63 -11.25
N ASN A 73 10.17 0.46 -10.70
CA ASN A 73 11.40 1.07 -11.23
C ASN A 73 12.59 0.11 -11.13
N SER A 74 12.68 -0.66 -10.05
CA SER A 74 13.73 -1.68 -9.88
C SER A 74 13.60 -2.80 -10.91
N ILE A 75 12.37 -3.25 -11.22
CA ILE A 75 12.11 -4.23 -12.27
C ILE A 75 12.47 -3.65 -13.65
N VAL A 76 12.08 -2.41 -13.96
CA VAL A 76 12.42 -1.76 -15.24
C VAL A 76 13.93 -1.68 -15.45
N ALA A 77 14.69 -1.37 -14.40
CA ALA A 77 16.15 -1.40 -14.47
C ALA A 77 16.68 -2.81 -14.76
N ALA A 78 16.19 -3.82 -14.03
CA ALA A 78 16.58 -5.22 -14.24
C ALA A 78 16.24 -5.73 -15.64
N VAL A 79 15.12 -5.30 -16.24
CA VAL A 79 14.75 -5.61 -17.63
C VAL A 79 15.80 -5.13 -18.62
N ALA A 80 16.38 -3.95 -18.40
CA ALA A 80 17.38 -3.39 -19.30
C ALA A 80 18.73 -4.12 -19.19
N GLU A 81 19.05 -4.64 -18.01
CA GLU A 81 20.33 -5.31 -17.73
C GLU A 81 20.30 -6.82 -18.06
N THR A 82 19.25 -7.53 -17.65
CA THR A 82 19.14 -8.99 -17.76
C THR A 82 17.76 -9.46 -18.27
N PRO A 83 17.42 -9.20 -19.55
CA PRO A 83 16.11 -9.57 -20.11
C PRO A 83 15.76 -11.06 -19.97
N THR A 84 16.76 -11.94 -19.91
CA THR A 84 16.58 -13.39 -19.76
C THR A 84 15.93 -13.78 -18.42
N ASN A 85 16.05 -12.95 -17.38
CA ASN A 85 15.46 -13.18 -16.06
C ASN A 85 14.01 -12.64 -15.93
N TRP A 86 13.32 -12.42 -17.05
CA TRP A 86 11.93 -11.97 -17.08
C TRP A 86 10.95 -12.81 -16.23
N PRO A 87 11.09 -14.14 -16.02
CA PRO A 87 10.15 -14.88 -15.18
C PRO A 87 10.21 -14.43 -13.71
N ALA A 88 11.42 -14.15 -13.20
CA ALA A 88 11.60 -13.62 -11.86
C ALA A 88 11.00 -12.21 -11.72
N MET A 89 11.11 -11.39 -12.77
CA MET A 89 10.52 -10.04 -12.80
C MET A 89 9.00 -10.06 -12.76
N ILE A 90 8.35 -11.00 -13.47
CA ILE A 90 6.90 -11.23 -13.36
C ILE A 90 6.55 -11.66 -11.94
N GLY A 91 7.26 -12.65 -11.40
CA GLY A 91 7.03 -13.13 -10.04
C GLY A 91 7.15 -12.01 -9.01
N ALA A 92 8.21 -11.23 -9.08
CA ALA A 92 8.43 -10.07 -8.23
C ALA A 92 7.30 -9.06 -8.34
N GLY A 93 6.86 -8.75 -9.56
CA GLY A 93 5.76 -7.83 -9.82
C GLY A 93 4.45 -8.28 -9.21
N VAL A 94 4.04 -9.51 -9.53
CA VAL A 94 2.75 -10.06 -9.10
C VAL A 94 2.73 -10.32 -7.59
N PHE A 95 3.68 -11.11 -7.07
CA PHE A 95 3.68 -11.49 -5.66
C PHE A 95 4.04 -10.30 -4.76
N GLY A 96 4.98 -9.45 -5.19
CA GLY A 96 5.35 -8.25 -4.44
C GLY A 96 4.24 -7.22 -4.43
N GLY A 97 3.63 -6.94 -5.59
CA GLY A 97 2.49 -6.04 -5.69
C GLY A 97 1.31 -6.52 -4.84
N ILE A 98 0.95 -7.81 -4.89
CA ILE A 98 -0.15 -8.37 -4.10
C ILE A 98 0.15 -8.31 -2.60
N ALA A 99 1.33 -8.75 -2.17
CA ALA A 99 1.66 -8.76 -0.74
C ALA A 99 1.72 -7.34 -0.15
N MET A 100 2.28 -6.37 -0.88
CA MET A 100 2.18 -4.96 -0.51
C MET A 100 0.72 -4.50 -0.50
N GLY A 101 -0.06 -4.79 -1.55
CA GLY A 101 -1.46 -4.39 -1.63
C GLY A 101 -2.33 -4.93 -0.48
N MET A 102 -2.14 -6.19 -0.08
CA MET A 102 -2.83 -6.78 1.07
C MET A 102 -2.48 -6.02 2.36
N SER A 103 -1.20 -5.68 2.56
CA SER A 103 -0.78 -4.87 3.70
C SER A 103 -1.52 -3.52 3.75
N ALA A 104 -1.64 -2.82 2.62
CA ALA A 104 -2.39 -1.56 2.55
C ALA A 104 -3.88 -1.72 2.90
N TRP A 105 -4.51 -2.78 2.39
CA TRP A 105 -5.90 -3.08 2.71
C TRP A 105 -6.08 -3.28 4.23
N PHE A 106 -5.26 -4.12 4.86
CA PHE A 106 -5.34 -4.32 6.31
C PHE A 106 -4.95 -3.09 7.12
N GLN A 107 -4.01 -2.27 6.62
CA GLN A 107 -3.67 -0.99 7.25
C GLN A 107 -4.85 -0.03 7.23
N GLY A 108 -5.61 0.02 6.12
CA GLY A 108 -6.85 0.78 6.02
C GLY A 108 -7.97 0.24 6.92
N ARG A 109 -8.06 -1.07 7.10
CA ARG A 109 -9.00 -1.69 8.06
C ARG A 109 -8.67 -1.32 9.51
N ALA A 110 -7.38 -1.30 9.88
CA ALA A 110 -6.95 -0.79 11.18
C ALA A 110 -7.21 0.72 11.30
N GLY A 111 -6.93 1.47 10.23
CA GLY A 111 -7.19 2.91 10.13
C GLY A 111 -8.67 3.28 10.28
N ALA A 112 -9.58 2.43 9.78
CA ALA A 112 -11.01 2.55 9.98
C ALA A 112 -11.39 2.48 11.47
N GLY A 113 -10.89 1.46 12.19
CA GLY A 113 -11.09 1.34 13.63
C GLY A 113 -10.44 2.47 14.42
N ALA A 114 -9.26 2.93 13.99
CA ALA A 114 -8.59 4.08 14.58
C ALA A 114 -9.38 5.38 14.40
N ALA A 115 -9.97 5.59 13.21
CA ALA A 115 -10.78 6.76 12.92
C ALA A 115 -12.06 6.79 13.76
N ASP A 116 -12.70 5.62 13.89
CA ASP A 116 -13.87 5.43 14.73
C ASP A 116 -13.56 5.73 16.21
N ALA A 117 -12.55 5.05 16.76
CA ALA A 117 -12.16 5.20 18.16
C ALA A 117 -11.66 6.61 18.50
N LEU A 118 -10.86 7.24 17.64
CA LEU A 118 -10.38 8.61 17.86
C LEU A 118 -11.51 9.63 17.72
N GLY A 119 -12.43 9.43 16.78
CA GLY A 119 -13.60 10.28 16.61
C GLY A 119 -14.54 10.29 17.82
N GLU A 120 -14.67 9.16 18.53
CA GLU A 120 -15.49 9.06 19.73
C GLU A 120 -14.77 9.51 21.00
N THR A 121 -13.52 9.10 21.17
CA THR A 121 -12.81 9.25 22.46
C THR A 121 -11.85 10.43 22.49
N GLY A 122 -11.39 10.91 21.34
CA GLY A 122 -10.33 11.92 21.23
C GLY A 122 -8.96 11.47 21.77
N LYS A 123 -8.77 10.16 22.04
CA LYS A 123 -7.58 9.60 22.68
C LYS A 123 -6.92 8.53 21.82
N GLY A 124 -5.70 8.15 22.17
CA GLY A 124 -5.06 6.95 21.64
C GLY A 124 -4.39 7.08 20.26
N PHE A 125 -4.29 8.30 19.69
CA PHE A 125 -3.69 8.52 18.37
C PHE A 125 -2.34 7.81 18.15
N GLY A 126 -1.40 7.96 19.09
CA GLY A 126 -0.10 7.29 19.01
C GLY A 126 -0.19 5.75 19.01
N ASN A 127 -1.09 5.19 19.82
CA ASN A 127 -1.31 3.74 19.85
C ASN A 127 -1.83 3.23 18.51
N TYR A 128 -2.73 3.99 17.89
CA TYR A 128 -3.30 3.64 16.59
C TYR A 128 -2.23 3.70 15.50
N LEU A 129 -1.38 4.74 15.49
CA LEU A 129 -0.26 4.82 14.55
C LEU A 129 0.74 3.67 14.72
N MET A 130 1.02 3.22 15.94
CA MET A 130 1.89 2.05 16.16
C MET A 130 1.31 0.80 15.48
N VAL A 131 0.01 0.56 15.59
CA VAL A 131 -0.65 -0.58 14.91
C VAL A 131 -0.52 -0.45 13.39
N LEU A 132 -0.81 0.74 12.83
CA LEU A 132 -0.68 0.99 11.40
C LEU A 132 0.77 0.83 10.91
N GLY A 133 1.75 1.25 11.70
CA GLY A 133 3.18 1.10 11.41
C GLY A 133 3.65 -0.36 11.45
N VAL A 134 3.16 -1.17 12.39
CA VAL A 134 3.45 -2.61 12.40
C VAL A 134 2.93 -3.28 11.13
N ILE A 135 1.71 -2.95 10.70
CA ILE A 135 1.15 -3.49 9.44
C ILE A 135 2.01 -3.07 8.25
N GLU A 136 2.45 -1.80 8.20
CA GLU A 136 3.30 -1.27 7.12
C GLU A 136 4.60 -2.07 6.92
N THR A 137 5.19 -2.58 8.00
CA THR A 137 6.48 -3.28 7.93
C THR A 137 6.44 -4.50 6.99
N VAL A 138 5.28 -5.13 6.82
CA VAL A 138 5.07 -6.22 5.86
C VAL A 138 5.41 -5.76 4.45
N ALA A 139 4.91 -4.60 4.03
CA ALA A 139 5.17 -4.06 2.70
C ALA A 139 6.65 -3.70 2.50
N LEU A 140 7.30 -3.12 3.52
CA LEU A 140 8.73 -2.79 3.47
C LEU A 140 9.61 -4.04 3.33
N PHE A 141 9.35 -5.08 4.13
CA PHE A 141 10.09 -6.33 4.03
C PHE A 141 9.89 -7.00 2.67
N VAL A 142 8.65 -7.06 2.20
CA VAL A 142 8.32 -7.61 0.87
C VAL A 142 9.08 -6.85 -0.23
N MET A 143 9.01 -5.52 -0.22
CA MET A 143 9.68 -4.69 -1.23
C MET A 143 11.19 -4.96 -1.24
N VAL A 144 11.85 -4.97 -0.08
CA VAL A 144 13.30 -5.17 0.02
C VAL A 144 13.70 -6.56 -0.45
N PHE A 145 13.07 -7.62 0.06
CA PHE A 145 13.47 -8.99 -0.25
C PHE A 145 13.13 -9.39 -1.68
N ILE A 146 12.00 -8.94 -2.22
CA ILE A 146 11.65 -9.21 -3.62
C ILE A 146 12.55 -8.44 -4.58
N THR A 147 12.91 -7.18 -4.26
CA THR A 147 13.88 -6.42 -5.06
C THR A 147 15.24 -7.10 -5.10
N ALA A 148 15.67 -7.74 -3.99
CA ALA A 148 16.90 -8.50 -3.95
C ALA A 148 16.86 -9.78 -4.80
N ALA A 149 15.69 -10.35 -5.07
CA ALA A 149 15.53 -11.58 -5.84
C ALA A 149 15.57 -11.39 -7.37
N ILE A 150 15.54 -10.14 -7.86
CA ILE A 150 15.54 -9.81 -9.29
C ILE A 150 16.82 -9.09 -9.75
N LYS A 151 17.72 -8.79 -8.82
CA LYS A 151 19.08 -8.32 -9.10
C LYS A 151 20.00 -9.52 -9.27
#